data_AF-A0A3D2J6L1-F1
#
_entry.id   AF-A0A3D2J6L1-F1
#
_cell.length_a   1.000
_cell.length_b   1.000
_cell.length_c   1.000
_cell.angle_alpha   90.00
_cell.angle_beta   90.00
_cell.angle_gamma   90.00
#
_symmetry.space_group_name_H-M   'P 1'
#
loop_
_entity.id
_entity.type
_entity.pdbx_description
1 polymer ?
#
loop_
_entity_poly.entity_id
_entity_poly.type
_entity_poly.pdbx_seq_one_letter_code
_entity_poly.pdbx_strand_id
1 'polypeptide(L)'
;MYTPDDQRIVPLLVPYDTDGYDVPPLPYMPYAHYIERVPMLSETTFAPTPSTIVQAIPSLPVQEQPSPVRPKRRRRWILPALAALLLLIIGGSMFPLVSYLNRSTPEKTLKTFCTALEKETYQLAYDQLTTNLQAQLTETDFANSLAADKIIQCTYGSTSEAAAMTKTSLKLVHMQQHFVNNDIVTLTKQPDSIWRISDLAVAS
;
A
#
# COMPACT_ATOMS: atom_id res chain seq x y z
N MET A 1 -60.12 -35.41 18.79
CA MET A 1 -59.76 -35.14 17.39
C MET A 1 -59.67 -33.64 17.25
N TYR A 2 -58.44 -33.12 17.20
CA TYR A 2 -58.13 -31.69 17.17
C TYR A 2 -57.29 -31.47 15.91
N THR A 3 -57.84 -30.75 14.94
CA THR A 3 -57.14 -30.37 13.70
C THR A 3 -56.41 -29.06 13.95
N PRO A 4 -55.08 -28.98 13.76
CA PRO A 4 -54.36 -27.73 13.86
C PRO A 4 -54.60 -26.88 12.60
N ASP A 5 -54.97 -25.64 12.87
CA ASP A 5 -55.30 -24.58 11.92
C ASP A 5 -54.06 -24.09 11.14
N ASP A 6 -54.32 -23.77 9.88
CA ASP A 6 -53.39 -23.35 8.83
C ASP A 6 -52.96 -21.89 9.07
N GLN A 7 -51.85 -21.67 9.80
CA GLN A 7 -51.24 -20.34 9.90
C GLN A 7 -50.52 -19.98 8.60
N ARG A 8 -51.29 -19.39 7.67
CA ARG A 8 -50.77 -18.69 6.49
C ARG A 8 -49.92 -17.50 6.91
N ILE A 9 -48.63 -17.63 6.68
CA ILE A 9 -47.65 -16.55 6.71
C ILE A 9 -47.99 -15.59 5.56
N VAL A 10 -48.42 -14.38 5.90
CA VAL A 10 -48.64 -13.30 4.94
C VAL A 10 -47.28 -12.63 4.67
N PRO A 11 -46.75 -12.63 3.44
CA PRO A 11 -45.54 -11.88 3.14
C PRO A 11 -45.86 -10.38 3.19
N LEU A 12 -45.13 -9.65 4.04
CA LEU A 12 -45.09 -8.19 4.06
C LEU A 12 -44.44 -7.69 2.76
N LEU A 13 -45.24 -7.57 1.71
CA LEU A 13 -44.91 -6.78 0.53
C LEU A 13 -44.99 -5.31 0.92
N VAL A 14 -43.83 -4.73 1.23
CA VAL A 14 -43.69 -3.27 1.36
C VAL A 14 -43.77 -2.69 -0.06
N PRO A 15 -44.71 -1.79 -0.37
CA PRO A 15 -44.75 -1.14 -1.68
C PRO A 15 -43.53 -0.22 -1.80
N TYR A 16 -42.73 -0.43 -2.84
CA TYR A 16 -41.69 0.50 -3.22
C TYR A 16 -42.36 1.65 -3.99
N ASP A 17 -42.47 2.82 -3.35
CA ASP A 17 -42.82 4.04 -4.05
C ASP A 17 -41.73 4.33 -5.08
N THR A 18 -42.13 4.27 -6.35
CA THR A 18 -41.32 4.68 -7.49
C THR A 18 -41.59 6.14 -7.76
N ASP A 19 -41.21 6.99 -6.80
CA ASP A 19 -41.14 8.42 -7.06
C ASP A 19 -40.00 8.66 -8.05
N GLY A 20 -40.40 9.07 -9.26
CA GLY A 20 -39.51 9.42 -10.34
C GLY A 20 -38.58 10.55 -9.90
N TYR A 21 -37.36 10.18 -9.55
CA TYR A 21 -36.26 11.12 -9.53
C TYR A 21 -35.97 11.51 -10.98
N ASP A 22 -36.52 12.65 -11.39
CA ASP A 22 -36.00 13.46 -12.49
C ASP A 22 -34.53 13.77 -12.16
N VAL A 23 -33.64 12.89 -12.61
CA VAL A 23 -32.20 13.11 -12.58
C VAL A 23 -31.95 14.27 -13.54
N PRO A 24 -31.52 15.45 -13.07
CA PRO A 24 -31.20 16.54 -13.97
C PRO A 24 -30.08 16.06 -14.92
N PRO A 25 -30.17 16.36 -16.22
CA PRO A 25 -29.10 15.99 -17.15
C PRO A 25 -27.81 16.58 -16.64
N LEU A 26 -26.84 15.71 -16.31
CA LEU A 26 -25.52 16.14 -15.88
C LEU A 26 -24.97 17.08 -16.97
N PRO A 27 -24.44 18.26 -16.58
CA PRO A 27 -23.86 19.17 -17.55
C PRO A 27 -22.76 18.41 -18.31
N TYR A 28 -22.92 18.36 -19.63
CA TYR A 28 -21.91 17.83 -20.54
C TYR A 28 -20.61 18.61 -20.31
N MET A 29 -19.70 18.02 -19.56
CA MET A 29 -18.34 18.50 -19.42
C MET A 29 -17.61 18.05 -20.69
N PRO A 30 -17.24 18.96 -21.60
CA PRO A 30 -16.41 18.59 -22.73
C PRO A 30 -15.10 18.03 -22.16
N TYR A 31 -14.76 16.80 -22.55
CA TYR A 31 -13.49 16.20 -22.21
C TYR A 31 -12.38 17.18 -22.57
N ALA A 32 -11.73 17.74 -21.54
CA ALA A 32 -10.53 18.51 -21.74
C ALA A 32 -9.52 17.55 -22.37
N HIS A 33 -9.19 17.80 -23.64
CA HIS A 33 -8.02 17.22 -24.27
C HIS A 33 -6.83 17.52 -23.36
N TYR A 34 -6.34 16.50 -22.65
CA TYR A 34 -5.09 16.59 -21.93
C TYR A 34 -3.99 16.80 -22.98
N ILE A 35 -3.51 18.03 -23.08
CA ILE A 35 -2.26 18.32 -23.75
C ILE A 35 -1.18 17.65 -22.91
N GLU A 36 -0.66 16.55 -23.45
CA GLU A 36 0.52 15.85 -22.99
C GLU A 36 1.72 16.82 -23.02
N ARG A 37 1.94 17.53 -21.91
CA ARG A 37 3.17 18.29 -21.72
C ARG A 37 4.26 17.29 -21.34
N VAL A 38 4.99 16.86 -22.36
CA VAL A 38 6.28 16.20 -22.24
C VAL A 38 7.15 17.02 -21.28
N PRO A 39 7.64 16.45 -20.16
CA PRO A 39 8.62 17.14 -19.34
C PRO A 39 9.91 17.27 -20.15
N MET A 40 10.23 18.50 -20.55
CA MET A 40 11.53 18.87 -21.09
C MET A 40 12.60 18.46 -20.08
N LEU A 41 13.45 17.53 -20.53
CA LEU A 41 14.67 17.10 -19.87
C LEU A 41 15.56 18.35 -19.67
N SER A 42 15.72 18.82 -18.44
CA SER A 42 16.75 19.80 -18.13
C SER A 42 18.10 19.08 -18.06
N GLU A 43 18.81 19.20 -19.18
CA GLU A 43 20.18 18.77 -19.42
C GLU A 43 21.14 19.65 -18.60
N THR A 44 21.59 19.14 -17.45
CA THR A 44 22.69 19.80 -16.69
C THR A 44 24.02 19.30 -17.25
N THR A 45 24.53 20.04 -18.23
CA THR A 45 25.87 19.94 -18.79
C THR A 45 26.83 20.89 -18.06
N PHE A 46 28.11 20.50 -18.01
CA PHE A 46 29.34 21.22 -17.57
C PHE A 46 29.75 21.01 -16.09
N ALA A 47 31.00 20.69 -15.72
CA ALA A 47 32.29 20.73 -16.44
C ALA A 47 33.34 19.78 -15.82
N PRO A 48 34.41 19.42 -16.55
CA PRO A 48 35.63 18.79 -16.01
C PRO A 48 36.64 19.84 -15.51
N THR A 49 37.42 19.51 -14.47
CA THR A 49 38.64 20.28 -14.12
C THR A 49 39.89 19.41 -13.98
N PRO A 50 41.07 19.94 -14.37
CA PRO A 50 42.29 19.18 -14.61
C PRO A 50 43.29 19.16 -13.43
N SER A 51 44.31 18.32 -13.61
CA SER A 51 45.45 17.97 -12.75
C SER A 51 46.41 19.10 -12.33
N THR A 52 47.36 18.73 -11.46
CA THR A 52 48.72 19.31 -11.19
C THR A 52 48.79 20.04 -9.83
N ILE A 53 49.70 19.72 -8.90
CA ILE A 53 51.14 20.06 -8.90
C ILE A 53 51.94 19.12 -7.97
N VAL A 54 53.09 18.67 -8.49
CA VAL A 54 54.23 18.07 -7.78
C VAL A 54 55.06 19.19 -7.14
N GLN A 55 55.45 19.04 -5.87
CA GLN A 55 56.59 19.76 -5.30
C GLN A 55 57.51 18.78 -4.55
N ALA A 56 58.79 18.88 -4.89
CA ALA A 56 59.91 18.20 -4.27
C ALA A 56 60.61 19.10 -3.23
N ILE A 57 61.64 18.54 -2.57
CA ILE A 57 62.73 19.16 -1.77
C ILE A 57 62.45 19.20 -0.24
N PRO A 58 63.44 19.13 0.69
CA PRO A 58 64.82 18.58 0.70
C PRO A 58 65.06 17.52 1.81
N SER A 59 66.14 16.76 1.67
CA SER A 59 66.74 15.90 2.71
C SER A 59 67.55 16.70 3.74
N LEU A 60 67.33 16.46 5.03
CA LEU A 60 68.09 16.99 6.19
C LEU A 60 68.36 15.86 7.21
N PRO A 61 69.38 16.02 8.08
CA PRO A 61 70.18 14.93 8.61
C PRO A 61 69.52 14.13 9.74
N VAL A 62 69.96 12.86 9.78
CA VAL A 62 69.70 11.87 10.82
C VAL A 62 70.20 12.40 12.18
N GLN A 63 69.27 12.50 13.13
CA GLN A 63 69.59 12.69 14.54
C GLN A 63 68.97 11.52 15.32
N GLU A 64 69.86 10.67 15.83
CA GLU A 64 69.55 9.46 16.58
C GLU A 64 68.94 9.85 17.94
N GLN A 65 67.62 9.71 18.06
CA GLN A 65 66.88 10.03 19.28
C GLN A 65 66.52 8.73 20.02
N PRO A 66 66.91 8.57 21.30
CA PRO A 66 66.73 7.33 22.05
C PRO A 66 65.26 6.96 22.21
N SER A 67 64.97 5.68 21.94
CA SER A 67 63.64 5.09 21.91
C SER A 67 62.88 5.23 23.24
N PRO A 68 61.76 5.98 23.30
CA PRO A 68 60.81 5.81 24.38
C PRO A 68 60.05 4.50 24.15
N VAL A 69 60.18 3.57 25.10
CA VAL A 69 59.43 2.30 25.14
C VAL A 69 57.93 2.60 25.04
N ARG A 70 57.33 2.34 23.86
CA ARG A 70 55.89 2.53 23.64
C ARG A 70 55.12 1.53 24.51
N PRO A 71 54.29 1.96 25.47
CA PRO A 71 53.41 1.03 26.15
C PRO A 71 52.45 0.41 25.13
N LYS A 72 52.49 -0.92 25.07
CA LYS A 72 51.66 -1.82 24.24
C LYS A 72 50.20 -1.74 24.69
N ARG A 73 49.54 -0.60 24.46
CA ARG A 73 48.18 -0.33 24.92
C ARG A 73 47.40 0.40 23.84
N ARG A 74 46.77 -0.35 22.91
CA ARG A 74 45.57 0.09 22.14
C ARG A 74 45.14 -0.90 21.05
N ARG A 75 44.96 -2.18 21.40
CA ARG A 75 44.32 -3.16 20.48
C ARG A 75 42.96 -3.66 20.95
N ARG A 76 42.33 -2.99 21.93
CA ARG A 76 40.99 -3.34 22.44
C ARG A 76 39.83 -2.65 21.70
N TRP A 77 40.09 -1.63 20.89
CA TRP A 77 39.04 -0.90 20.14
C TRP A 77 38.86 -1.36 18.69
N ILE A 78 39.78 -2.17 18.17
CA ILE A 78 39.72 -2.65 16.78
C ILE A 78 38.60 -3.70 16.62
N LEU A 79 38.40 -4.56 17.63
CA LEU A 79 37.33 -5.57 17.64
C LEU A 79 35.91 -4.98 17.61
N PRO A 80 35.52 -4.01 18.46
CA PRO A 80 34.18 -3.43 18.38
C PRO A 80 33.98 -2.61 17.09
N ALA A 81 35.02 -1.92 16.59
CA ALA A 81 34.93 -1.19 15.33
C ALA A 81 34.70 -2.11 14.12
N LEU A 82 35.38 -3.27 14.08
CA LEU A 82 35.21 -4.25 13.03
C LEU A 82 33.82 -4.92 13.09
N ALA A 83 33.33 -5.23 14.29
CA ALA A 83 31.99 -5.78 14.48
C ALA A 83 30.88 -4.80 14.07
N ALA A 84 31.03 -3.51 14.42
CA ALA A 84 30.08 -2.47 14.00
C ALA A 84 30.09 -2.25 12.49
N LEU A 85 31.26 -2.27 11.85
CA LEU A 85 31.38 -2.20 10.38
C LEU A 85 30.71 -3.41 9.71
N LEU A 86 30.89 -4.62 10.26
CA LEU A 86 30.26 -5.83 9.73
C LEU A 86 28.72 -5.76 9.84
N LEU A 87 28.21 -5.27 10.98
CA LEU A 87 26.77 -5.05 11.18
C LEU A 87 26.20 -3.98 10.25
N LEU A 88 26.95 -2.91 9.96
CA LEU A 88 26.53 -1.89 8.99
C LEU A 88 26.53 -2.40 7.55
N ILE A 89 27.45 -3.29 7.19
CA ILE A 89 27.48 -3.89 5.84
C ILE A 89 26.33 -4.90 5.68
N ILE A 90 26.10 -5.76 6.68
CA ILE A 90 25.02 -6.75 6.65
C ILE A 90 23.65 -6.08 6.78
N GLY A 91 23.49 -5.15 7.72
CA GLY A 91 22.25 -4.40 7.95
C GLY A 91 21.98 -3.38 6.85
N GLY A 92 23.00 -2.65 6.41
CA GLY A 92 22.87 -1.59 5.40
C GLY A 92 22.62 -2.10 3.98
N SER A 93 23.08 -3.30 3.64
CA SER A 93 22.81 -3.90 2.32
C SER A 93 21.44 -4.58 2.23
N MET A 94 20.93 -5.14 3.33
CA MET A 94 19.61 -5.80 3.36
C MET A 94 18.44 -4.83 3.56
N PHE A 95 18.65 -3.69 4.23
CA PHE A 95 17.61 -2.70 4.49
C PHE A 95 16.86 -2.17 3.24
N PRO A 96 17.53 -1.80 2.13
CA PRO A 96 16.82 -1.35 0.93
C PRO A 96 16.03 -2.49 0.28
N LEU A 97 16.54 -3.72 0.26
CA LEU A 97 15.87 -4.85 -0.37
C LEU A 97 14.57 -5.21 0.35
N VAL A 98 14.60 -5.24 1.68
CA VAL A 98 13.41 -5.49 2.52
C VAL A 98 12.38 -4.39 2.33
N SER A 99 12.81 -3.14 2.17
CA SER A 99 11.91 -2.00 1.93
C SER A 99 11.20 -2.10 0.57
N TYR A 100 11.92 -2.51 -0.48
CA TYR A 100 11.33 -2.76 -1.80
C TYR A 100 10.33 -3.93 -1.78
N LEU A 101 10.66 -5.00 -1.05
CA LEU A 101 9.76 -6.14 -0.89
C LEU A 101 8.51 -5.78 -0.08
N ASN A 102 8.61 -4.84 0.85
CA ASN A 102 7.48 -4.39 1.66
C ASN A 102 6.73 -3.19 1.05
N ARG A 103 7.05 -2.80 -0.19
CA ARG A 103 6.29 -1.78 -0.91
C ARG A 103 4.85 -2.24 -1.06
N SER A 104 3.92 -1.38 -0.67
CA SER A 104 2.49 -1.53 -0.93
C SER A 104 2.25 -1.47 -2.44
N THR A 105 1.48 -2.42 -2.96
CA THR A 105 1.03 -2.47 -4.34
C THR A 105 -0.48 -2.68 -4.33
N PRO A 106 -1.22 -2.25 -5.37
CA PRO A 106 -2.66 -2.45 -5.42
C PRO A 106 -3.03 -3.94 -5.25
N GLU A 107 -2.27 -4.82 -5.90
CA GLU A 107 -2.43 -6.27 -5.80
C GLU A 107 -2.23 -6.77 -4.36
N LYS A 108 -1.19 -6.32 -3.65
CA LYS A 108 -0.96 -6.70 -2.24
C LYS A 108 -2.09 -6.20 -1.33
N THR A 109 -2.59 -4.99 -1.56
CA THR A 109 -3.70 -4.43 -0.79
C THR A 109 -4.97 -5.26 -0.99
N LEU A 110 -5.35 -5.57 -2.23
CA LEU A 110 -6.51 -6.41 -2.53
C LEU A 110 -6.35 -7.84 -2.00
N LYS A 111 -5.15 -8.42 -2.15
CA LYS A 111 -4.85 -9.74 -1.61
C LYS A 111 -5.02 -9.79 -0.09
N THR A 112 -4.50 -8.77 0.60
CA THR A 112 -4.63 -8.65 2.06
C THR A 112 -6.08 -8.48 2.45
N PHE A 113 -6.82 -7.61 1.76
CA PHE A 113 -8.24 -7.39 1.98
C PHE A 113 -9.05 -8.69 1.80
N CYS A 114 -8.92 -9.36 0.66
CA CYS A 114 -9.60 -10.63 0.40
C CYS A 114 -9.25 -11.72 1.41
N THR A 115 -7.95 -11.90 1.70
CA THR A 115 -7.50 -12.89 2.68
C THR A 115 -8.06 -12.60 4.07
N ALA A 116 -8.18 -11.32 4.43
CA ALA A 116 -8.74 -10.91 5.70
C ALA A 116 -10.25 -11.15 5.79
N LEU A 117 -11.00 -10.90 4.70
CA LEU A 117 -12.42 -11.23 4.61
C LEU A 117 -12.68 -12.73 4.75
N GLU A 118 -11.95 -13.56 4.00
CA GLU A 118 -12.08 -15.02 4.02
C GLU A 118 -11.69 -15.65 5.37
N LYS A 119 -10.80 -14.99 6.13
CA LYS A 119 -10.36 -15.43 7.45
C LYS A 119 -11.14 -14.79 8.60
N GLU A 120 -12.17 -14.01 8.30
CA GLU A 120 -12.98 -13.28 9.30
C GLU A 120 -12.16 -12.31 10.17
N THR A 121 -10.99 -11.87 9.69
CA THR A 121 -10.16 -10.86 10.37
C THR A 121 -10.55 -9.46 9.89
N TYR A 122 -11.77 -9.04 10.23
CA TYR A 122 -12.38 -7.82 9.66
C TYR A 122 -11.59 -6.54 9.95
N GLN A 123 -10.93 -6.43 11.10
CA GLN A 123 -10.03 -5.31 11.40
C GLN A 123 -8.94 -5.16 10.34
N LEU A 124 -8.30 -6.27 9.93
CA LEU A 124 -7.23 -6.24 8.93
C LEU A 124 -7.75 -5.83 7.55
N ALA A 125 -8.98 -6.23 7.21
CA ALA A 125 -9.65 -5.80 5.97
C ALA A 125 -9.99 -4.30 6.04
N TYR A 126 -10.55 -3.85 7.16
CA TYR A 126 -10.88 -2.45 7.43
C TYR A 126 -9.64 -1.54 7.35
N ASP A 127 -8.50 -2.03 7.81
CA ASP A 127 -7.21 -1.34 7.72
C ASP A 127 -6.71 -1.14 6.28
N GLN A 128 -7.23 -1.88 5.30
CA GLN A 128 -6.93 -1.66 3.89
C GLN A 128 -7.74 -0.51 3.27
N LEU A 129 -8.74 0.00 3.98
CA LEU A 129 -9.59 1.10 3.51
C LEU A 129 -8.90 2.45 3.71
N THR A 130 -9.28 3.45 2.92
CA THR A 130 -8.88 4.84 3.15
C THR A 130 -9.56 5.44 4.37
N THR A 131 -8.94 6.44 4.98
CA THR A 131 -9.52 7.19 6.10
C THR A 131 -10.87 7.83 5.76
N ASN A 132 -11.08 8.22 4.50
CA ASN A 132 -12.36 8.74 4.05
C ASN A 132 -13.46 7.68 4.14
N LEU A 133 -13.21 6.46 3.68
CA LEU A 133 -14.17 5.37 3.74
C LEU A 133 -14.39 4.90 5.19
N GLN A 134 -13.32 4.85 6.00
CA GLN A 134 -13.38 4.58 7.43
C GLN A 134 -14.14 5.65 8.23
N ALA A 135 -14.24 6.88 7.72
CA ALA A 135 -15.04 7.93 8.34
C ALA A 135 -16.55 7.77 8.05
N GLN A 136 -16.90 7.08 6.96
CA GLN A 136 -18.29 6.84 6.57
C GLN A 136 -18.87 5.55 7.16
N LEU A 137 -18.02 4.54 7.36
CA LEU A 137 -18.38 3.25 7.90
C LEU A 137 -17.47 2.91 9.06
N THR A 138 -18.02 2.71 10.25
CA THR A 138 -17.21 2.34 11.42
C THR A 138 -16.71 0.91 11.31
N GLU A 139 -15.59 0.59 11.97
CA GLU A 139 -15.06 -0.78 12.00
C GLU A 139 -16.09 -1.77 12.54
N THR A 140 -16.82 -1.39 13.60
CA THR A 140 -17.85 -2.24 14.21
C THR A 140 -18.99 -2.53 13.23
N ASP A 141 -19.49 -1.51 12.52
CA ASP A 141 -20.58 -1.69 11.54
C ASP A 141 -20.11 -2.54 10.34
N PHE A 142 -18.89 -2.29 9.87
CA PHE A 142 -18.24 -3.10 8.84
C PHE A 142 -18.14 -4.57 9.27
N ALA A 143 -17.58 -4.85 10.45
CA ALA A 143 -17.44 -6.19 10.98
C ALA A 143 -18.79 -6.89 11.21
N ASN A 144 -19.78 -6.18 11.76
CA ASN A 144 -21.12 -6.73 12.01
C ASN A 144 -21.83 -7.11 10.71
N SER A 145 -21.72 -6.28 9.66
CA SER A 145 -22.33 -6.55 8.36
C SER A 145 -21.75 -7.82 7.71
N LEU A 146 -20.43 -8.01 7.80
CA LEU A 146 -19.73 -9.17 7.25
C LEU A 146 -19.85 -10.42 8.13
N ALA A 147 -19.99 -10.25 9.44
CA ALA A 147 -20.24 -11.36 10.37
C ALA A 147 -21.64 -11.97 10.16
N ALA A 148 -22.63 -11.14 9.78
CA ALA A 148 -23.96 -11.62 9.44
C ALA A 148 -23.91 -12.49 8.18
N ASP A 149 -23.20 -12.06 7.13
CA ASP A 149 -23.09 -12.80 5.87
C ASP A 149 -21.63 -12.94 5.41
N LYS A 150 -21.02 -14.05 5.85
CA LYS A 150 -19.59 -14.32 5.70
C LYS A 150 -19.17 -14.44 4.24
N ILE A 151 -18.01 -13.89 3.92
CA ILE A 151 -17.38 -14.07 2.60
C ILE A 151 -16.57 -15.37 2.61
N ILE A 152 -16.96 -16.33 1.77
CA ILE A 152 -16.28 -17.63 1.63
C ILE A 152 -15.28 -17.65 0.47
N GLN A 153 -15.39 -16.71 -0.46
CA GLN A 153 -14.46 -16.56 -1.58
C GLN A 153 -14.40 -15.11 -2.03
N CYS A 154 -13.19 -14.59 -2.19
CA CYS A 154 -12.91 -13.24 -2.67
C CYS A 154 -11.91 -13.29 -3.82
N THR A 155 -12.30 -12.76 -4.98
CA THR A 155 -11.46 -12.71 -6.18
C THR A 155 -11.44 -11.29 -6.74
N TYR A 156 -10.34 -10.88 -7.36
CA TYR A 156 -10.20 -9.55 -7.92
C TYR A 156 -9.57 -9.60 -9.32
N GLY A 157 -9.84 -8.56 -10.11
CA GLY A 157 -9.31 -8.40 -11.46
C GLY A 157 -7.84 -7.95 -11.47
N SER A 158 -7.27 -7.78 -12.66
CA SER A 158 -5.92 -7.23 -12.78
C SER A 158 -5.86 -5.79 -12.27
N THR A 159 -4.70 -5.40 -11.74
CA THR A 159 -4.43 -4.02 -11.30
C THR A 159 -3.18 -3.48 -11.97
N SER A 160 -3.08 -2.15 -12.08
CA SER A 160 -1.92 -1.47 -12.64
C SER A 160 -1.36 -0.45 -11.65
N GLU A 161 -0.04 -0.39 -11.55
CA GLU A 161 0.69 0.61 -10.76
C GLU A 161 1.10 1.86 -11.56
N ALA A 162 0.70 1.95 -12.83
CA ALA A 162 1.13 3.04 -13.71
C ALA A 162 0.59 4.41 -13.29
N ALA A 163 -0.54 4.44 -12.59
CA ALA A 163 -1.20 5.65 -12.10
C ALA A 163 -1.25 5.67 -10.56
N ALA A 164 -1.55 6.82 -9.96
CA ALA A 164 -1.80 6.94 -8.52
C ALA A 164 -3.18 6.39 -8.10
N MET A 165 -4.00 5.97 -9.07
CA MET A 165 -5.33 5.43 -8.87
C MET A 165 -5.57 4.30 -9.87
N THR A 166 -6.19 3.21 -9.44
CA THR A 166 -6.58 2.10 -10.32
C THR A 166 -7.96 1.60 -9.93
N LYS A 167 -8.77 1.23 -10.91
CA LYS A 167 -10.06 0.56 -10.70
C LYS A 167 -9.95 -0.89 -11.16
N THR A 168 -10.57 -1.80 -10.43
CA THR A 168 -10.65 -3.21 -10.82
C THR A 168 -11.94 -3.83 -10.34
N SER A 169 -12.29 -4.99 -10.90
CA SER A 169 -13.42 -5.78 -10.43
C SER A 169 -13.06 -6.51 -9.13
N LEU A 170 -14.00 -6.55 -8.19
CA LEU A 170 -13.93 -7.35 -6.98
C LEU A 170 -15.16 -8.26 -6.96
N LYS A 171 -14.96 -9.56 -6.77
CA LYS A 171 -16.04 -10.53 -6.75
C LYS A 171 -16.03 -11.24 -5.40
N LEU A 172 -17.13 -11.12 -4.68
CA LEU A 172 -17.35 -11.67 -3.34
C LEU A 172 -18.42 -12.75 -3.41
N VAL A 173 -18.15 -13.92 -2.81
CA VAL A 173 -19.12 -15.01 -2.67
C VAL A 173 -19.47 -15.15 -1.20
N HIS A 174 -20.76 -15.09 -0.92
CA HIS A 174 -21.33 -15.07 0.42
C HIS A 174 -21.78 -16.45 0.89
N MET A 175 -21.72 -16.72 2.19
CA MET A 175 -22.00 -18.04 2.78
C MET A 175 -23.48 -18.40 2.75
N GLN A 176 -24.38 -17.46 3.08
CA GLN A 176 -25.77 -17.81 3.36
C GLN A 176 -26.54 -18.29 2.13
N GLN A 177 -26.22 -17.75 0.95
CA GLN A 177 -26.98 -18.00 -0.29
C GLN A 177 -26.10 -18.34 -1.49
N HIS A 178 -24.78 -18.50 -1.29
CA HIS A 178 -23.80 -18.49 -2.39
C HIS A 178 -24.00 -17.28 -3.32
N PHE A 179 -24.51 -16.18 -2.76
CA PHE A 179 -24.77 -14.98 -3.51
C PHE A 179 -23.44 -14.37 -3.94
N VAL A 180 -23.39 -13.95 -5.20
CA VAL A 180 -22.18 -13.43 -5.82
C VAL A 180 -22.37 -11.95 -6.05
N ASN A 181 -21.64 -11.14 -5.29
CA ASN A 181 -21.53 -9.71 -5.52
C ASN A 181 -20.37 -9.44 -6.48
N ASN A 182 -20.64 -8.68 -7.53
CA ASN A 182 -19.60 -8.14 -8.40
C ASN A 182 -19.55 -6.64 -8.14
N ASP A 183 -18.46 -6.20 -7.54
CA ASP A 183 -18.19 -4.83 -7.19
C ASP A 183 -17.06 -4.28 -8.07
N ILE A 184 -17.00 -2.96 -8.16
CA ILE A 184 -15.89 -2.20 -8.70
C ILE A 184 -15.20 -1.56 -7.50
N VAL A 185 -13.93 -1.90 -7.31
CA VAL A 185 -13.09 -1.33 -6.27
C VAL A 185 -12.15 -0.30 -6.88
N THR A 186 -12.11 0.90 -6.27
CA THR A 186 -11.11 1.91 -6.60
C THR A 186 -10.02 1.89 -5.55
N LEU A 187 -8.77 1.76 -5.98
CA LEU A 187 -7.59 1.88 -5.13
C LEU A 187 -6.88 3.19 -5.44
N THR A 188 -6.45 3.86 -4.38
CA THR A 188 -5.70 5.11 -4.49
C THR A 188 -4.43 5.02 -3.67
N LYS A 189 -3.33 5.51 -4.26
CA LYS A 189 -2.04 5.64 -3.59
C LYS A 189 -2.06 6.88 -2.70
N GLN A 190 -1.91 6.66 -1.41
CA GLN A 190 -1.88 7.72 -0.40
C GLN A 190 -0.53 8.49 -0.43
N PRO A 191 -0.44 9.67 0.23
CA PRO A 191 0.78 10.46 0.28
C PRO A 191 1.99 9.72 0.87
N ASP A 192 1.76 8.75 1.76
CA ASP A 192 2.77 7.85 2.36
C ASP A 192 3.21 6.71 1.40
N SER A 193 2.76 6.75 0.14
CA SER A 193 2.98 5.70 -0.86
C SER A 193 2.34 4.34 -0.54
N ILE A 194 1.35 4.30 0.36
CA ILE A 194 0.56 3.11 0.67
C ILE A 194 -0.70 3.08 -0.21
N TRP A 195 -0.97 1.95 -0.84
CA TRP A 195 -2.20 1.73 -1.58
C TRP A 195 -3.33 1.32 -0.64
N ARG A 196 -4.47 2.01 -0.77
CA ARG A 196 -5.68 1.74 0.03
C ARG A 196 -6.91 1.74 -0.86
N ILE A 197 -7.95 1.04 -0.42
CA ILE A 197 -9.27 1.01 -1.06
C ILE A 197 -10.01 2.31 -0.74
N SER A 198 -10.23 3.12 -1.76
CA SER A 198 -10.89 4.43 -1.62
C SER A 198 -12.39 4.39 -1.88
N ASP A 199 -12.85 3.40 -2.64
CA ASP A 199 -14.26 3.29 -3.03
C ASP A 199 -14.64 1.82 -3.33
N LEU A 200 -15.88 1.47 -3.03
CA LEU A 200 -16.51 0.17 -3.26
C LEU A 200 -17.90 0.44 -3.84
N ALA A 201 -18.09 0.17 -5.13
CA ALA A 201 -19.35 0.39 -5.82
C ALA A 201 -19.86 -0.93 -6.40
N VAL A 202 -21.16 -1.17 -6.36
CA VAL A 202 -21.76 -2.35 -7.03
C VAL A 202 -21.62 -2.17 -8.56
N ALA A 203 -21.19 -3.22 -9.26
CA ALA A 203 -21.17 -3.21 -10.72
C ALA A 203 -22.62 -3.22 -11.24
N SER A 204 -23.04 -2.11 -11.84
CA SER A 204 -24.35 -1.95 -12.51
C SER A 204 -24.39 -2.63 -13.87
#